data_AF-A0A845TZE9-F1
#
_entry.id   AF-A0A845TZE9-F1
#
_cell.length_a   1.000
_cell.length_b   1.000
_cell.length_c   1.000
_cell.angle_alpha   90.00
_cell.angle_beta   90.00
_cell.angle_gamma   90.00
#
_symmetry.space_group_name_H-M   'P 1'
#
loop_
_entity.id
_entity.type
_entity.pdbx_description
1 polymer ?
#
loop_
_entity_poly.entity_id
_entity_poly.type
_entity_poly.pdbx_seq_one_letter_code
_entity_poly.pdbx_strand_id
1 'polypeptide(L)'
;MTSGGANSIFWVDGTNYPLTAAGLQNAINDAEALPGDSTVAGGGVVIVTRPLALGATTINVGFTGATSGNNDGKPVTLLLWFYGAITTGANPGFNLATRSSMQGLNSRHTRITSTSAGPVIQITSPAENGAITNLRIEGGAQAIKGRGNAATTDVPGWLLEDLFLESQTGNAIELTSMSGRFHINRVFTNASGGAALRIGVFNNGETLPGTNENAAVTNSFFQNCGTKGIWVEADHFTATQQMVSTVFDNIQISTPAHDAFWFKMISPGGVSVRNLQIFDNPSAANRYDGVHVENVFGKLRGFSLTGLFGNGTQFKYAVNMNCTGQCVVDNAQMNGQTAAYLLAGDVRLSNSPYPAAAGATASATFAEQLPITFTKLLQVQRLRASQGTALLAADFTLSAGWGTTSTVTSVTGTDQAWQITVNSSGTGQAANPTITLSFHDGTWTNAPITVSKMVGGSGIVTALTEAPTDTTNEITFQGTPVAGKTYIISSIAMGR
;
A
#
# COMPACT_ATOMS: atom_id res chain seq x y z
N MET A 1 14.80 -20.03 16.87
CA MET A 1 16.08 -20.73 17.13
C MET A 1 15.78 -22.19 17.46
N THR A 2 15.83 -23.09 16.48
CA THR A 2 15.73 -24.54 16.72
C THR A 2 17.09 -25.07 17.18
N SER A 3 17.23 -25.20 18.50
CA SER A 3 18.02 -26.19 19.29
C SER A 3 19.41 -26.69 18.86
N GLY A 4 20.12 -26.02 17.94
CA GLY A 4 21.57 -26.16 17.87
C GLY A 4 22.17 -25.54 19.13
N GLY A 5 22.38 -26.34 20.19
CA GLY A 5 22.97 -25.86 21.44
C GLY A 5 24.32 -25.19 21.17
N ALA A 6 24.62 -24.12 21.90
CA ALA A 6 25.96 -23.57 21.89
C ALA A 6 26.92 -24.65 22.41
N ASN A 7 27.84 -25.10 21.56
CA ASN A 7 28.79 -26.15 21.94
C ASN A 7 29.93 -25.60 22.82
N SER A 8 29.98 -24.27 23.00
CA SER A 8 31.09 -23.57 23.64
C SER A 8 30.74 -22.12 23.99
N ILE A 9 31.48 -21.59 24.95
CA ILE A 9 31.42 -20.20 25.39
C ILE A 9 32.85 -19.66 25.50
N PHE A 10 33.14 -18.54 24.84
CA PHE A 10 34.43 -17.86 24.88
C PHE A 10 34.29 -16.48 25.51
N TRP A 11 35.25 -16.08 26.32
CA TRP A 11 35.20 -14.83 27.10
C TRP A 11 36.29 -13.86 26.65
N VAL A 12 35.90 -12.71 26.13
CA VAL A 12 36.82 -11.61 25.81
C VAL A 12 36.85 -10.65 27.00
N ASP A 13 37.71 -10.98 27.96
CA ASP A 13 37.79 -10.36 29.29
C ASP A 13 39.19 -9.80 29.65
N GLY A 14 40.19 -10.03 28.80
CA GLY A 14 41.59 -9.69 29.02
C GLY A 14 42.43 -10.82 29.63
N THR A 15 41.80 -11.90 30.09
CA THR A 15 42.47 -13.09 30.66
C THR A 15 42.52 -14.21 29.63
N ASN A 16 41.37 -14.59 29.07
CA ASN A 16 41.28 -15.68 28.09
C ASN A 16 41.61 -15.17 26.68
N TYR A 17 41.04 -14.02 26.33
CA TYR A 17 41.34 -13.30 25.10
C TYR A 17 41.60 -11.82 25.45
N PRO A 18 42.65 -11.18 24.87
CA PRO A 18 42.92 -9.76 25.09
C PRO A 18 41.72 -8.87 24.71
N LEU A 19 41.50 -7.77 25.44
CA LEU A 19 40.48 -6.76 25.14
C LEU A 19 40.91 -5.86 23.96
N THR A 20 41.12 -6.48 22.80
CA THR A 20 41.54 -5.85 21.54
C THR A 20 40.72 -6.41 20.38
N ALA A 21 40.74 -5.73 19.23
CA ALA A 21 40.09 -6.24 18.02
C ALA A 21 40.59 -7.65 17.64
N ALA A 22 41.91 -7.87 17.72
CA ALA A 22 42.52 -9.17 17.43
C ALA A 22 42.09 -10.25 18.45
N GLY A 23 42.02 -9.91 19.75
CA GLY A 23 41.56 -10.84 20.77
C GLY A 23 40.10 -11.25 20.57
N LEU A 24 39.22 -10.29 20.21
CA LEU A 24 37.83 -10.57 19.85
C LEU A 24 37.74 -11.46 18.59
N GLN A 25 38.49 -11.14 17.53
CA GLN A 25 38.48 -11.95 16.31
C GLN A 25 38.98 -13.38 16.58
N ASN A 26 40.01 -13.55 17.40
CA ASN A 26 40.51 -14.88 17.78
C ASN A 26 39.46 -15.69 18.54
N ALA A 27 38.73 -15.08 19.48
CA ALA A 27 37.64 -15.74 20.19
C ALA A 27 36.51 -16.21 19.25
N ILE A 28 36.19 -15.39 18.24
CA ILE A 28 35.22 -15.75 17.20
C ILE A 28 35.74 -16.90 16.34
N ASN A 29 37.00 -16.82 15.89
CA ASN A 29 37.61 -17.88 15.10
C ASN A 29 37.63 -19.21 15.86
N ASP A 30 37.91 -19.19 17.17
CA ASP A 30 37.89 -20.39 18.01
C ASP A 30 36.47 -20.92 18.20
N ALA A 31 35.46 -20.04 18.31
CA ALA A 31 34.05 -20.44 18.31
C ALA A 31 33.64 -21.13 17.00
N GLU A 32 34.22 -20.72 15.88
CA GLU A 32 34.00 -21.31 14.56
C GLU A 32 34.86 -22.55 14.32
N ALA A 33 36.01 -22.70 14.98
CA ALA A 33 36.93 -23.81 14.75
C ALA A 33 36.46 -25.14 15.38
N LEU A 34 35.48 -25.12 16.29
CA LEU A 34 35.09 -26.31 17.06
C LEU A 34 34.62 -27.45 16.15
N PRO A 35 35.13 -28.68 16.33
CA PRO A 35 34.72 -29.81 15.53
C PRO A 35 33.23 -30.08 15.77
N GLY A 36 32.40 -29.66 14.82
CA GLY A 36 31.06 -30.20 14.67
C GLY A 36 31.19 -31.57 14.01
N ASP A 37 30.31 -32.49 14.38
CA ASP A 37 29.92 -33.55 13.46
C ASP A 37 29.62 -32.88 12.10
N SER A 38 30.09 -33.45 10.99
CA SER A 38 29.86 -32.91 9.65
C SER A 38 28.37 -32.71 9.32
N THR A 39 27.47 -33.22 10.16
CA THR A 39 26.02 -33.04 10.09
C THR A 39 25.44 -31.92 10.98
N VAL A 40 26.20 -31.37 11.94
CA VAL A 40 25.74 -30.30 12.85
C VAL A 40 26.80 -29.20 12.90
N ALA A 41 26.50 -28.05 12.28
CA ALA A 41 27.36 -26.87 12.32
C ALA A 41 27.62 -26.45 13.79
N GLY A 42 28.77 -26.84 14.34
CA GLY A 42 29.17 -26.51 15.71
C GLY A 42 29.44 -25.02 15.82
N GLY A 43 28.45 -24.25 16.25
CA GLY A 43 28.57 -22.84 16.59
C GLY A 43 29.04 -22.60 18.02
N GLY A 44 29.22 -21.32 18.38
CA GLY A 44 29.61 -20.92 19.73
C GLY A 44 29.08 -19.55 20.13
N VAL A 45 29.20 -19.26 21.43
CA VAL A 45 28.87 -17.94 22.00
C VAL A 45 30.17 -17.23 22.38
N VAL A 46 30.32 -15.99 21.93
CA VAL A 46 31.43 -15.12 22.33
C VAL A 46 30.87 -14.02 23.22
N ILE A 47 31.36 -13.94 24.45
CA ILE A 47 30.94 -12.96 25.45
C ILE A 47 32.02 -11.90 25.59
N VAL A 48 31.68 -10.65 25.29
CA VAL A 48 32.55 -9.48 25.52
C VAL A 48 32.11 -8.81 26.81
N THR A 49 32.97 -8.76 27.82
CA THR A 49 32.58 -8.31 29.17
C THR A 49 32.94 -6.87 29.48
N ARG A 50 33.67 -6.18 28.59
CA ARG A 50 34.10 -4.79 28.75
C ARG A 50 34.11 -4.05 27.42
N PRO A 51 33.90 -2.72 27.42
CA PRO A 51 34.09 -1.90 26.24
C PRO A 51 35.50 -2.06 25.65
N LEU A 52 35.62 -2.04 24.32
CA LEU A 52 36.91 -2.09 23.62
C LEU A 52 36.87 -1.25 22.34
N ALA A 53 38.04 -0.80 21.88
CA ALA A 53 38.18 -0.07 20.63
C ALA A 53 38.60 -1.03 19.50
N LEU A 54 37.86 -1.03 18.40
CA LEU A 54 38.15 -1.85 17.21
C LEU A 54 39.16 -1.19 16.26
N GLY A 55 39.32 0.13 16.35
CA GLY A 55 40.12 0.90 15.40
C GLY A 55 39.59 0.73 13.98
N ALA A 56 40.46 0.54 13.00
CA ALA A 56 40.09 0.32 11.60
C ALA A 56 39.83 -1.16 11.25
N THR A 57 39.73 -2.04 12.25
CA THR A 57 39.56 -3.49 12.03
C THR A 57 38.09 -3.86 11.93
N THR A 58 37.70 -4.52 10.83
CA THR A 58 36.40 -5.17 10.71
C THR A 58 36.40 -6.50 11.47
N ILE A 59 35.40 -6.71 12.31
CA ILE A 59 35.18 -7.99 12.99
C ILE A 59 34.25 -8.85 12.15
N ASN A 60 34.72 -10.02 11.72
CA ASN A 60 33.93 -10.97 10.93
C ASN A 60 33.36 -12.04 11.85
N VAL A 61 32.04 -12.21 11.82
CA VAL A 61 31.27 -13.17 12.64
C VAL A 61 30.51 -14.13 11.73
N GLY A 62 30.82 -15.42 11.80
CA GLY A 62 30.25 -16.49 10.99
C GLY A 62 30.91 -16.69 9.64
N PHE A 63 32.21 -16.42 9.49
CA PHE A 63 32.92 -16.43 8.18
C PHE A 63 34.00 -17.52 8.02
N THR A 64 34.51 -18.12 9.10
CA THR A 64 35.62 -19.08 9.02
C THR A 64 35.11 -20.44 8.51
N GLY A 65 35.82 -20.98 7.50
CA GLY A 65 35.46 -22.23 6.80
C GLY A 65 35.18 -22.09 5.30
N ALA A 66 35.16 -20.87 4.75
CA ALA A 66 34.86 -20.57 3.34
C ALA A 66 35.96 -20.96 2.33
N THR A 67 36.63 -22.11 2.49
CA THR A 67 37.49 -22.67 1.44
C THR A 67 36.71 -23.38 0.33
N SER A 68 35.46 -23.77 0.60
CA SER A 68 34.49 -24.22 -0.41
C SER A 68 33.55 -23.07 -0.71
N GLY A 69 33.24 -22.79 -1.98
CA GLY A 69 32.32 -21.72 -2.41
C GLY A 69 30.90 -21.75 -1.84
N ASN A 70 30.61 -22.64 -0.88
CA ASN A 70 29.48 -22.58 0.03
C ASN A 70 29.98 -21.95 1.34
N ASN A 71 29.68 -20.66 1.54
CA ASN A 71 29.97 -19.91 2.75
C ASN A 71 29.11 -20.38 3.95
N ASP A 72 29.04 -21.70 4.21
CA ASP A 72 28.32 -22.29 5.34
C ASP A 72 29.15 -22.14 6.62
N GLY A 73 29.51 -20.90 6.96
CA GLY A 73 30.16 -20.59 8.22
C GLY A 73 29.35 -21.11 9.42
N LYS A 74 30.02 -21.38 10.54
CA LYS A 74 29.29 -21.83 11.74
C LYS A 74 28.58 -20.64 12.39
N PRO A 75 27.38 -20.85 12.98
CA PRO A 75 26.65 -19.78 13.64
C PRO A 75 27.42 -19.30 14.88
N VAL A 76 27.67 -18.00 14.99
CA VAL A 76 28.25 -17.40 16.19
C VAL A 76 27.30 -16.37 16.78
N THR A 77 27.07 -16.45 18.08
CA THR A 77 26.37 -15.40 18.82
C THR A 77 27.37 -14.54 19.56
N LEU A 78 27.44 -13.25 19.20
CA LEU A 78 28.21 -12.25 19.91
C LEU A 78 27.34 -11.58 20.98
N LEU A 79 27.66 -11.86 22.25
CA LEU A 79 27.00 -11.27 23.41
C LEU A 79 27.86 -10.15 24.01
N LEU A 80 27.41 -8.91 23.83
CA LEU A 80 28.05 -7.72 24.34
C LEU A 80 27.57 -7.44 25.77
N TRP A 81 28.18 -8.13 26.74
CA TRP A 81 27.86 -8.06 28.17
C TRP A 81 28.65 -6.94 28.87
N PHE A 82 28.35 -5.68 28.55
CA PHE A 82 28.93 -4.55 29.29
C PHE A 82 28.07 -3.30 29.22
N TYR A 83 28.36 -2.37 30.14
CA TYR A 83 27.94 -0.98 30.10
C TYR A 83 29.03 -0.15 29.42
N GLY A 84 28.68 0.63 28.41
CA GLY A 84 29.62 1.49 27.70
C GLY A 84 29.56 1.32 26.18
N ALA A 85 30.64 1.69 25.50
CA ALA A 85 30.67 1.78 24.04
C ALA A 85 31.84 1.01 23.43
N ILE A 86 31.55 0.17 22.44
CA ILE A 86 32.56 -0.22 21.45
C ILE A 86 32.70 0.91 20.45
N THR A 87 33.93 1.34 20.19
CA THR A 87 34.22 2.32 19.14
C THR A 87 34.85 1.64 17.94
N THR A 88 34.43 2.03 16.73
CA THR A 88 34.99 1.51 15.49
C THR A 88 35.15 2.60 14.44
N GLY A 89 36.26 2.55 13.71
CA GLY A 89 36.50 3.34 12.49
C GLY A 89 36.51 2.47 11.23
N ALA A 90 36.23 1.17 11.35
CA ALA A 90 36.19 0.23 10.23
C ALA A 90 34.89 0.35 9.42
N ASN A 91 34.93 -0.13 8.18
CA ASN A 91 33.80 -0.12 7.25
C ASN A 91 33.68 -1.49 6.54
N PRO A 92 32.79 -2.40 7.00
CA PRO A 92 31.94 -2.27 8.17
C PRO A 92 32.71 -2.41 9.50
N GLY A 93 32.10 -1.99 10.61
CA GLY A 93 32.59 -2.29 11.95
C GLY A 93 32.50 -3.78 12.28
N PHE A 94 31.32 -4.34 12.07
CA PHE A 94 31.02 -5.75 12.18
C PHE A 94 30.44 -6.26 10.88
N ASN A 95 30.97 -7.38 10.41
CA ASN A 95 30.44 -8.11 9.28
C ASN A 95 29.84 -9.41 9.83
N LEU A 96 28.55 -9.63 9.62
CA LEU A 96 27.81 -10.81 10.08
C LEU A 96 27.44 -11.68 8.88
N ALA A 97 27.71 -12.98 8.98
CA ALA A 97 27.28 -14.01 8.04
C ALA A 97 26.64 -15.20 8.76
N THR A 98 26.08 -16.11 7.99
CA THR A 98 25.70 -17.47 8.38
C THR A 98 25.05 -17.64 9.76
N ARG A 99 23.74 -17.36 9.90
CA ARG A 99 22.97 -17.59 11.15
C ARG A 99 23.56 -16.95 12.40
N SER A 100 24.52 -16.04 12.25
CA SER A 100 25.15 -15.37 13.37
C SER A 100 24.27 -14.27 13.91
N SER A 101 24.43 -14.01 15.20
CA SER A 101 23.66 -13.00 15.90
C SER A 101 24.53 -12.10 16.74
N MET A 102 24.03 -10.90 17.00
CA MET A 102 24.63 -9.94 17.91
C MET A 102 23.59 -9.47 18.90
N GLN A 103 23.94 -9.51 20.18
CA GLN A 103 23.04 -9.14 21.26
C GLN A 103 23.75 -8.25 22.26
N GLY A 104 23.15 -7.11 22.59
CA GLY A 104 23.53 -6.31 23.76
C GLY A 104 22.76 -6.71 25.01
N LEU A 105 23.18 -6.18 26.16
CA LEU A 105 22.43 -6.36 27.42
C LEU A 105 21.06 -5.68 27.36
N ASN A 106 21.04 -4.47 26.80
CA ASN A 106 19.86 -3.69 26.43
C ASN A 106 20.34 -2.48 25.63
N SER A 107 19.43 -1.88 24.86
CA SER A 107 19.71 -0.74 24.00
C SER A 107 20.07 0.55 24.75
N ARG A 108 19.90 0.63 26.07
CA ARG A 108 20.28 1.83 26.84
C ARG A 108 21.73 1.82 27.29
N HIS A 109 22.35 0.65 27.41
CA HIS A 109 23.64 0.49 28.08
C HIS A 109 24.73 -0.05 27.18
N THR A 110 24.39 -0.89 26.19
CA THR A 110 25.35 -1.46 25.24
C THR A 110 25.33 -0.66 23.95
N ARG A 111 26.40 0.09 23.70
CA ARG A 111 26.52 0.99 22.56
C ARG A 111 27.63 0.55 21.60
N ILE A 112 27.41 0.78 20.30
CA ILE A 112 28.44 0.77 19.27
C ILE A 112 28.48 2.17 18.65
N THR A 113 29.62 2.83 18.70
CA THR A 113 29.83 4.15 18.09
C THR A 113 30.79 4.02 16.91
N SER A 114 30.35 4.42 15.72
CA SER A 114 31.17 4.40 14.51
C SER A 114 31.54 5.79 14.05
N THR A 115 32.81 5.97 13.70
CA THR A 115 33.31 7.18 13.02
C THR A 115 33.53 6.96 11.52
N SER A 116 33.21 5.77 11.01
CA SER A 116 33.40 5.44 9.60
C SER A 116 32.35 6.10 8.72
N ALA A 117 32.64 6.23 7.42
CA ALA A 117 31.67 6.68 6.41
C ALA A 117 30.82 5.53 5.84
N GLY A 118 30.84 4.34 6.45
CA GLY A 118 30.09 3.17 5.96
C GLY A 118 29.18 2.55 7.03
N PRO A 119 28.66 1.35 6.78
CA PRO A 119 27.83 0.62 7.74
C PRO A 119 28.56 0.29 9.04
N VAL A 120 27.87 0.42 10.17
CA VAL A 120 28.40 -0.07 11.46
C VAL A 120 28.31 -1.59 11.52
N ILE A 121 27.14 -2.15 11.20
CA ILE A 121 26.93 -3.58 11.06
C ILE A 121 26.50 -3.86 9.62
N GLN A 122 27.23 -4.76 8.96
CA GLN A 122 26.84 -5.30 7.67
C GLN A 122 26.42 -6.76 7.82
N ILE A 123 25.27 -7.11 7.25
CA ILE A 123 24.82 -8.49 7.08
C ILE A 123 25.18 -8.88 5.65
N THR A 124 26.09 -9.84 5.51
CA THR A 124 26.60 -10.29 4.21
C THR A 124 26.15 -11.71 3.94
N SER A 125 25.59 -11.90 2.74
CA SER A 125 25.12 -13.19 2.26
C SER A 125 26.23 -14.26 2.13
N PRO A 126 25.93 -15.57 2.34
CA PRO A 126 24.66 -16.16 2.74
C PRO A 126 24.45 -16.00 4.25
N ALA A 127 23.50 -15.16 4.60
CA ALA A 127 23.18 -14.82 5.96
C ALA A 127 21.72 -15.10 6.18
N GLU A 128 21.41 -16.23 6.80
CA GLU A 128 20.02 -16.59 7.07
C GLU A 128 19.75 -16.65 8.57
N ASN A 129 18.54 -16.34 9.01
CA ASN A 129 18.06 -16.60 10.37
C ASN A 129 18.92 -16.02 11.51
N GLY A 130 19.63 -14.93 11.25
CA GLY A 130 20.39 -14.18 12.25
C GLY A 130 19.53 -13.20 13.04
N ALA A 131 20.12 -12.59 14.08
CA ALA A 131 19.43 -11.58 14.88
C ALA A 131 20.38 -10.48 15.33
N ILE A 132 19.90 -9.24 15.35
CA ILE A 132 20.57 -8.09 15.98
C ILE A 132 19.58 -7.53 16.99
N THR A 133 19.90 -7.64 18.29
CA THR A 133 18.96 -7.26 19.33
C THR A 133 19.59 -6.45 20.45
N ASN A 134 18.80 -5.59 21.10
CA ASN A 134 19.17 -4.95 22.36
C ASN A 134 20.42 -4.05 22.28
N LEU A 135 20.57 -3.30 21.18
CA LEU A 135 21.74 -2.46 20.92
C LEU A 135 21.37 -1.00 20.66
N ARG A 136 22.28 -0.12 21.06
CA ARG A 136 22.36 1.25 20.55
C ARG A 136 23.50 1.39 19.56
N ILE A 137 23.22 1.89 18.38
CA ILE A 137 24.20 2.12 17.32
C ILE A 137 24.19 3.61 17.00
N GLU A 138 25.35 4.26 17.10
CA GLU A 138 25.53 5.68 16.84
C GLU A 138 26.58 5.91 15.76
N GLY A 139 26.26 6.76 14.78
CA GLY A 139 27.17 7.16 13.72
C GLY A 139 27.19 6.20 12.53
N GLY A 140 28.20 6.32 11.68
CA GLY A 140 28.22 5.65 10.39
C GLY A 140 27.35 6.34 9.33
N ALA A 141 27.50 5.88 8.08
CA ALA A 141 26.54 6.21 7.02
C ALA A 141 25.29 5.33 7.09
N GLN A 142 25.43 4.08 7.53
CA GLN A 142 24.32 3.22 7.90
C GLN A 142 24.56 2.60 9.26
N ALA A 143 23.53 2.49 10.09
CA ALA A 143 23.66 1.73 11.33
C ALA A 143 23.70 0.23 11.01
N ILE A 144 22.75 -0.23 10.18
CA ILE A 144 22.67 -1.62 9.72
C ILE A 144 22.47 -1.63 8.21
N LYS A 145 23.31 -2.40 7.51
CA LYS A 145 23.15 -2.67 6.08
C LYS A 145 23.08 -4.17 5.83
N GLY A 146 21.96 -4.65 5.30
CA GLY A 146 21.85 -5.99 4.74
C GLY A 146 22.11 -5.93 3.24
N ARG A 147 23.03 -6.77 2.74
CA ARG A 147 23.36 -6.86 1.32
C ARG A 147 23.37 -8.30 0.84
N GLY A 148 22.45 -8.62 -0.07
CA GLY A 148 22.52 -9.85 -0.86
C GLY A 148 23.77 -9.89 -1.75
N ASN A 149 24.38 -11.06 -1.92
CA ASN A 149 25.46 -11.21 -2.91
C ASN A 149 24.86 -11.19 -4.32
N ALA A 150 25.61 -10.66 -5.28
CA ALA A 150 25.26 -10.45 -6.69
C ALA A 150 24.73 -11.70 -7.44
N ALA A 151 24.88 -12.90 -6.87
CA ALA A 151 24.78 -14.17 -7.57
C ALA A 151 23.87 -15.21 -6.89
N THR A 152 22.64 -14.86 -6.49
CA THR A 152 21.53 -15.78 -6.06
C THR A 152 21.40 -16.18 -4.59
N THR A 153 22.22 -15.63 -3.70
CA THR A 153 22.09 -15.97 -2.28
C THR A 153 21.29 -14.89 -1.54
N ASP A 154 20.12 -15.31 -1.08
CA ASP A 154 19.15 -14.54 -0.32
C ASP A 154 19.66 -14.24 1.10
N VAL A 155 19.03 -13.28 1.79
CA VAL A 155 19.30 -12.97 3.21
C VAL A 155 18.03 -13.17 4.05
N PRO A 156 17.41 -14.37 4.07
CA PRO A 156 16.13 -14.60 4.74
C PRO A 156 16.25 -14.74 6.25
N GLY A 157 15.19 -14.45 6.98
CA GLY A 157 14.98 -14.78 8.38
C GLY A 157 15.62 -13.84 9.40
N TRP A 158 16.03 -12.62 9.05
CA TRP A 158 16.67 -11.73 10.02
C TRP A 158 15.68 -11.06 10.98
N LEU A 159 16.03 -11.07 12.27
CA LEU A 159 15.33 -10.34 13.32
C LEU A 159 16.15 -9.11 13.77
N LEU A 160 15.59 -7.91 13.62
CA LEU A 160 16.12 -6.66 14.15
C LEU A 160 15.17 -6.18 15.25
N GLU A 161 15.57 -6.30 16.52
CA GLU A 161 14.65 -6.07 17.64
C GLU A 161 15.23 -5.23 18.78
N ASP A 162 14.43 -4.35 19.37
CA ASP A 162 14.84 -3.51 20.51
C ASP A 162 16.11 -2.70 20.22
N LEU A 163 16.09 -1.99 19.09
CA LEU A 163 17.24 -1.23 18.60
C LEU A 163 17.02 0.27 18.73
N PHE A 164 18.09 0.98 19.06
CA PHE A 164 18.16 2.43 18.97
C PHE A 164 19.26 2.79 17.96
N LEU A 165 18.88 3.42 16.85
CA LEU A 165 19.78 3.66 15.72
C LEU A 165 19.90 5.16 15.43
N GLU A 166 21.12 5.68 15.43
CA GLU A 166 21.45 7.03 14.98
C GLU A 166 22.36 6.95 13.76
N SER A 167 21.90 7.46 12.61
CA SER A 167 22.69 7.56 11.37
C SER A 167 22.87 9.02 10.96
N GLN A 168 24.09 9.40 10.58
CA GLN A 168 24.41 10.80 10.30
C GLN A 168 24.27 11.16 8.81
N THR A 169 24.75 10.31 7.91
CA THR A 169 24.94 10.65 6.48
C THR A 169 24.20 9.74 5.51
N GLY A 170 23.55 8.67 5.98
CA GLY A 170 22.77 7.78 5.13
C GLY A 170 21.61 7.12 5.86
N ASN A 171 21.17 5.96 5.38
CA ASN A 171 19.97 5.29 5.90
C ASN A 171 20.24 4.64 7.26
N ALA A 172 19.33 4.72 8.23
CA ALA A 172 19.56 4.00 9.50
C ALA A 172 19.57 2.49 9.29
N ILE A 173 18.57 1.97 8.56
CA ILE A 173 18.53 0.58 8.10
C ILE A 173 18.42 0.56 6.58
N GLU A 174 19.32 -0.16 5.93
CA GLU A 174 19.31 -0.38 4.47
C GLU A 174 19.33 -1.87 4.17
N LEU A 175 18.27 -2.39 3.58
CA LEU A 175 18.13 -3.80 3.22
C LEU A 175 18.06 -3.91 1.69
N THR A 176 19.20 -4.25 1.09
CA THR A 176 19.34 -4.37 -0.36
C THR A 176 19.40 -5.82 -0.82
N SER A 177 18.64 -6.11 -1.87
CA SER A 177 18.58 -7.45 -2.48
C SER A 177 18.30 -8.57 -1.48
N MET A 178 17.52 -8.28 -0.43
CA MET A 178 17.06 -9.33 0.47
C MET A 178 15.88 -10.04 -0.18
N SER A 179 16.06 -11.31 -0.46
CA SER A 179 14.94 -12.23 -0.70
C SER A 179 14.55 -12.88 0.62
N GLY A 180 13.26 -12.99 0.84
CA GLY A 180 12.67 -13.70 1.97
C GLY A 180 12.22 -12.80 3.12
N ARG A 181 12.28 -13.38 4.32
CA ARG A 181 11.59 -12.90 5.52
C ARG A 181 12.51 -11.99 6.32
N PHE A 182 12.04 -10.85 6.80
CA PHE A 182 12.73 -10.13 7.86
C PHE A 182 11.71 -9.57 8.84
N HIS A 183 12.10 -9.45 10.09
CA HIS A 183 11.26 -8.86 11.12
C HIS A 183 12.02 -7.72 11.80
N ILE A 184 11.52 -6.51 11.64
CA ILE A 184 11.96 -5.33 12.36
C ILE A 184 10.90 -5.03 13.43
N ASN A 185 11.29 -5.05 14.70
CA ASN A 185 10.35 -4.87 15.81
C ASN A 185 10.92 -3.95 16.89
N ARG A 186 10.10 -3.03 17.42
CA ARG A 186 10.52 -2.13 18.52
C ARG A 186 11.82 -1.38 18.21
N VAL A 187 11.92 -0.84 16.99
CA VAL A 187 13.10 -0.06 16.56
C VAL A 187 12.80 1.42 16.65
N PHE A 188 13.72 2.16 17.27
CA PHE A 188 13.78 3.60 17.21
C PHE A 188 14.91 4.03 16.27
N THR A 189 14.65 4.95 15.35
CA THR A 189 15.71 5.55 14.51
C THR A 189 15.69 7.07 14.54
N ASN A 190 16.88 7.65 14.51
CA ASN A 190 17.13 9.07 14.22
C ASN A 190 18.10 9.15 13.03
N ALA A 191 17.59 9.44 11.83
CA ALA A 191 18.30 9.19 10.58
C ALA A 191 18.50 10.48 9.75
N SER A 192 19.32 11.42 10.23
CA SER A 192 19.42 12.77 9.66
C SER A 192 19.94 12.85 8.22
N GLY A 193 20.66 11.83 7.75
CA GLY A 193 21.30 11.84 6.43
C GLY A 193 20.56 11.08 5.31
N GLY A 194 19.55 10.29 5.65
CA GLY A 194 18.91 9.38 4.70
C GLY A 194 17.51 8.97 5.13
N ALA A 195 17.07 7.79 4.68
CA ALA A 195 15.81 7.23 5.14
C ALA A 195 15.99 6.51 6.49
N ALA A 196 14.94 6.45 7.31
CA ALA A 196 15.01 5.63 8.51
C ALA A 196 15.07 4.14 8.16
N LEU A 197 14.22 3.71 7.23
CA LEU A 197 14.22 2.37 6.70
C LEU A 197 14.16 2.41 5.18
N ARG A 198 15.15 1.77 4.53
CA ARG A 198 15.19 1.60 3.09
C ARG A 198 15.20 0.11 2.74
N ILE A 199 14.24 -0.34 1.94
CA ILE A 199 14.10 -1.73 1.49
C ILE A 199 13.98 -1.73 -0.03
N GLY A 200 14.74 -2.57 -0.73
CA GLY A 200 14.60 -2.68 -2.18
C GLY A 200 15.85 -3.08 -2.93
N VAL A 201 15.85 -2.79 -4.23
CA VAL A 201 17.02 -2.93 -5.11
C VAL A 201 17.31 -1.59 -5.72
N PHE A 202 18.57 -1.16 -5.60
CA PHE A 202 19.02 0.17 -5.99
C PHE A 202 20.11 0.07 -7.05
N ASN A 203 20.21 1.08 -7.94
CA ASN A 203 21.10 1.10 -9.10
C ASN A 203 22.62 1.12 -8.81
N ASN A 204 23.06 0.72 -7.62
CA ASN A 204 24.46 0.78 -7.17
C ASN A 204 25.25 -0.51 -7.50
N GLY A 205 24.98 -1.14 -8.64
CA GLY A 205 25.69 -2.36 -9.09
C GLY A 205 25.29 -3.64 -8.34
N GLU A 206 24.10 -3.68 -7.73
CA GLU A 206 23.53 -4.88 -7.11
C GLU A 206 22.70 -5.62 -8.16
N THR A 207 23.13 -6.83 -8.55
CA THR A 207 22.77 -7.36 -9.89
C THR A 207 21.51 -8.19 -10.00
N LEU A 208 20.87 -8.70 -8.95
CA LEU A 208 19.60 -9.41 -9.12
C LEU A 208 18.68 -9.27 -7.89
N PRO A 209 17.39 -8.95 -8.10
CA PRO A 209 16.44 -8.84 -7.00
C PRO A 209 15.92 -10.18 -6.49
N GLY A 210 15.84 -10.26 -5.16
CA GLY A 210 15.00 -11.21 -4.45
C GLY A 210 13.55 -10.74 -4.31
N THR A 211 12.62 -11.69 -4.12
CA THR A 211 11.27 -11.40 -3.63
C THR A 211 11.30 -11.20 -2.11
N ASN A 212 10.76 -10.09 -1.60
CA ASN A 212 10.58 -9.91 -0.15
C ASN A 212 9.26 -10.57 0.24
N GLU A 213 9.32 -11.66 0.99
CA GLU A 213 8.15 -12.48 1.30
C GLU A 213 7.99 -12.62 2.80
N ASN A 214 6.79 -12.37 3.30
CA ASN A 214 6.48 -12.48 4.74
C ASN A 214 7.38 -11.60 5.62
N ALA A 215 7.73 -10.41 5.13
CA ALA A 215 8.43 -9.42 5.91
C ALA A 215 7.49 -8.67 6.86
N ALA A 216 8.00 -8.22 8.00
CA ALA A 216 7.24 -7.46 8.98
C ALA A 216 8.07 -6.31 9.55
N VAL A 217 7.47 -5.13 9.61
CA VAL A 217 7.99 -3.97 10.35
C VAL A 217 6.91 -3.57 11.34
N THR A 218 7.20 -3.70 12.63
CA THR A 218 6.20 -3.55 13.68
C THR A 218 6.67 -2.68 14.84
N ASN A 219 5.76 -1.94 15.48
CA ASN A 219 5.99 -1.22 16.73
C ASN A 219 7.22 -0.30 16.70
N SER A 220 7.46 0.39 15.58
CA SER A 220 8.71 1.13 15.35
C SER A 220 8.45 2.62 15.19
N PHE A 221 9.41 3.43 15.65
CA PHE A 221 9.36 4.88 15.58
C PHE A 221 10.55 5.43 14.79
N PHE A 222 10.24 6.15 13.72
CA PHE A 222 11.20 6.74 12.81
C PHE A 222 11.15 8.27 12.92
N GLN A 223 12.24 8.91 13.32
CA GLN A 223 12.31 10.34 13.57
C GLN A 223 13.45 11.02 12.78
N ASN A 224 13.26 12.29 12.41
CA ASN A 224 14.26 13.16 11.78
C ASN A 224 14.90 12.51 10.55
N CYS A 225 14.07 11.97 9.67
CA CYS A 225 14.57 11.25 8.51
C CYS A 225 15.04 12.30 7.47
N GLY A 226 16.32 12.30 7.12
CA GLY A 226 16.92 13.23 6.15
C GLY A 226 16.33 13.13 4.75
N THR A 227 15.63 12.03 4.45
CA THR A 227 14.81 11.87 3.24
C THR A 227 13.42 11.33 3.61
N LYS A 228 13.10 10.10 3.24
CA LYS A 228 11.81 9.44 3.49
C LYS A 228 11.82 8.76 4.87
N GLY A 229 10.66 8.59 5.49
CA GLY A 229 10.58 7.77 6.71
C GLY A 229 10.86 6.30 6.38
N ILE A 230 9.89 5.67 5.71
CA ILE A 230 10.05 4.35 5.09
C ILE A 230 10.14 4.52 3.59
N TRP A 231 11.15 3.90 2.99
CA TRP A 231 11.40 3.90 1.55
C TRP A 231 11.47 2.47 1.03
N VAL A 232 10.39 2.04 0.40
CA VAL A 232 10.35 0.78 -0.36
C VAL A 232 10.42 1.11 -1.84
N GLU A 233 11.48 0.65 -2.52
CA GLU A 233 11.62 0.91 -3.96
C GLU A 233 12.27 -0.22 -4.75
N ALA A 234 11.67 -0.49 -5.90
CA ALA A 234 12.22 -1.32 -6.97
C ALA A 234 12.79 -0.43 -8.09
N ASP A 235 14.07 -0.04 -8.01
CA ASP A 235 14.70 0.80 -9.06
C ASP A 235 15.01 0.02 -10.34
N HIS A 236 15.31 -1.28 -10.20
CA HIS A 236 15.64 -2.13 -11.34
C HIS A 236 14.38 -2.77 -11.92
N PHE A 237 14.07 -2.37 -13.15
CA PHE A 237 12.88 -2.75 -13.91
C PHE A 237 12.90 -4.20 -14.44
N THR A 238 13.42 -5.17 -13.67
CA THR A 238 13.32 -6.58 -14.02
C THR A 238 12.03 -7.16 -13.44
N ALA A 239 11.33 -7.99 -14.23
CA ALA A 239 9.94 -8.40 -13.98
C ALA A 239 9.69 -9.23 -12.70
N THR A 240 10.71 -9.48 -11.87
CA THR A 240 10.66 -10.42 -10.73
C THR A 240 10.58 -9.75 -9.35
N GLN A 241 10.62 -8.42 -9.25
CA GLN A 241 10.55 -7.74 -7.94
C GLN A 241 9.15 -7.73 -7.35
N GLN A 242 8.96 -8.51 -6.28
CA GLN A 242 7.70 -8.61 -5.56
C GLN A 242 7.90 -8.43 -4.05
N MET A 243 6.93 -7.76 -3.42
CA MET A 243 6.72 -7.83 -1.99
C MET A 243 5.44 -8.60 -1.75
N VAL A 244 5.53 -9.76 -1.11
CA VAL A 244 4.39 -10.65 -0.89
C VAL A 244 4.15 -10.82 0.60
N SER A 245 2.89 -10.69 1.02
CA SER A 245 2.49 -10.85 2.43
C SER A 245 3.31 -10.01 3.41
N THR A 246 3.69 -8.79 3.02
CA THR A 246 4.48 -7.90 3.87
C THR A 246 3.59 -6.99 4.70
N VAL A 247 3.94 -6.85 5.97
CA VAL A 247 3.17 -6.07 6.94
C VAL A 247 4.01 -4.92 7.52
N PHE A 248 3.46 -3.72 7.49
CA PHE A 248 3.90 -2.57 8.28
C PHE A 248 2.80 -2.28 9.29
N ASP A 249 3.08 -2.37 10.59
CA ASP A 249 2.04 -2.25 11.63
C ASP A 249 2.51 -1.46 12.84
N ASN A 250 1.65 -0.57 13.34
CA ASN A 250 1.93 0.28 14.50
C ASN A 250 3.26 1.05 14.31
N ILE A 251 3.29 1.83 13.23
CA ILE A 251 4.46 2.60 12.81
C ILE A 251 4.23 4.07 13.11
N GLN A 252 5.22 4.72 13.69
CA GLN A 252 5.22 6.17 13.88
C GLN A 252 6.34 6.79 13.04
N ILE A 253 6.03 7.86 12.31
CA ILE A 253 6.99 8.61 11.51
C ILE A 253 6.87 10.09 11.86
N SER A 254 7.96 10.68 12.35
CA SER A 254 8.03 12.10 12.69
C SER A 254 9.11 12.78 11.88
N THR A 255 8.83 14.01 11.44
CA THR A 255 9.79 14.88 10.76
C THR A 255 10.59 14.19 9.62
N PRO A 256 9.93 13.45 8.69
CA PRO A 256 10.61 13.08 7.45
C PRO A 256 11.00 14.35 6.70
N ALA A 257 12.05 14.40 5.88
CA ALA A 257 12.33 15.56 5.03
C ALA A 257 11.58 15.47 3.68
N HIS A 258 11.15 14.28 3.30
CA HIS A 258 10.40 13.92 2.09
C HIS A 258 9.06 13.24 2.48
N ASP A 259 8.60 12.25 1.70
CA ASP A 259 7.40 11.48 2.01
C ASP A 259 7.62 10.66 3.29
N ALA A 260 6.59 10.55 4.13
CA ALA A 260 6.72 9.74 5.34
C ALA A 260 6.80 8.25 4.97
N PHE A 261 5.92 7.80 4.08
CA PHE A 261 5.90 6.43 3.59
C PHE A 261 5.90 6.42 2.07
N TRP A 262 6.98 5.93 1.46
CA TRP A 262 7.10 5.76 0.02
C TRP A 262 7.12 4.29 -0.35
N PHE A 263 6.27 3.92 -1.30
CA PHE A 263 6.17 2.58 -1.82
C PHE A 263 6.12 2.60 -3.33
N LYS A 264 7.11 1.98 -3.97
CA LYS A 264 7.19 1.85 -5.42
C LYS A 264 7.67 0.45 -5.79
N MET A 265 6.76 -0.36 -6.33
CA MET A 265 7.03 -1.77 -6.66
C MET A 265 6.34 -2.19 -7.96
N ILE A 266 6.86 -3.24 -8.60
CA ILE A 266 6.35 -3.77 -9.88
C ILE A 266 5.08 -4.60 -9.67
N SER A 267 5.04 -5.44 -8.63
CA SER A 267 3.92 -6.34 -8.36
C SER A 267 3.86 -6.73 -6.88
N PRO A 268 3.38 -5.86 -5.98
CA PRO A 268 3.08 -6.28 -4.62
C PRO A 268 1.96 -7.34 -4.63
N GLY A 269 2.12 -8.39 -3.84
CA GLY A 269 1.12 -9.41 -3.58
C GLY A 269 0.73 -9.42 -2.11
N GLY A 270 -0.16 -8.51 -1.69
CA GLY A 270 -0.62 -8.47 -0.30
C GLY A 270 0.31 -7.69 0.63
N VAL A 271 0.52 -6.41 0.34
CA VAL A 271 1.19 -5.49 1.28
C VAL A 271 0.14 -4.82 2.16
N SER A 272 0.32 -4.87 3.47
CA SER A 272 -0.58 -4.26 4.43
C SER A 272 0.15 -3.23 5.28
N VAL A 273 -0.36 -2.00 5.30
CA VAL A 273 0.08 -0.92 6.16
C VAL A 273 -1.03 -0.61 7.15
N ARG A 274 -0.76 -0.77 8.45
CA ARG A 274 -1.74 -0.69 9.52
C ARG A 274 -1.26 0.23 10.63
N ASN A 275 -2.17 1.03 11.19
CA ASN A 275 -1.88 1.89 12.34
C ASN A 275 -0.64 2.77 12.11
N LEU A 276 -0.59 3.42 10.94
CA LEU A 276 0.51 4.32 10.56
C LEU A 276 0.21 5.72 11.08
N GLN A 277 1.05 6.22 11.98
CA GLN A 277 0.96 7.58 12.49
C GLN A 277 2.06 8.46 11.89
N ILE A 278 1.67 9.59 11.31
CA ILE A 278 2.58 10.56 10.70
C ILE A 278 2.45 11.90 11.44
N PHE A 279 3.57 12.42 11.92
CA PHE A 279 3.66 13.73 12.59
C PHE A 279 4.30 14.79 11.67
N ASP A 280 4.14 16.05 12.06
CA ASP A 280 4.49 17.23 11.27
C ASP A 280 5.89 17.21 10.64
N ASN A 281 5.98 17.83 9.46
CA ASN A 281 7.19 17.98 8.66
C ASN A 281 7.32 19.45 8.19
N PRO A 282 7.90 20.33 9.04
CA PRO A 282 7.94 21.76 8.74
C PRO A 282 8.76 22.10 7.49
N SER A 283 9.68 21.22 7.08
CA SER A 283 10.58 21.44 5.93
C SER A 283 9.96 21.16 4.55
N ALA A 284 8.77 20.56 4.48
CA ALA A 284 8.22 20.01 3.23
C ALA A 284 6.86 20.57 2.79
N ALA A 285 6.40 21.67 3.38
CA ALA A 285 5.05 22.19 3.17
C ALA A 285 4.62 22.17 1.69
N ASN A 286 3.58 21.38 1.38
CA ASN A 286 2.95 21.21 0.07
C ASN A 286 3.80 20.58 -1.04
N ARG A 287 4.94 19.94 -0.72
CA ARG A 287 5.83 19.34 -1.74
C ARG A 287 5.72 17.82 -1.83
N TYR A 288 5.53 17.15 -0.70
CA TYR A 288 5.60 15.70 -0.57
C TYR A 288 4.32 15.12 0.02
N ASP A 289 4.13 13.82 -0.12
CA ASP A 289 2.93 13.10 0.30
C ASP A 289 3.14 12.46 1.68
N GLY A 290 2.06 12.29 2.44
CA GLY A 290 2.12 11.49 3.67
C GLY A 290 2.43 10.04 3.33
N VAL A 291 1.58 9.45 2.50
CA VAL A 291 1.76 8.12 1.91
C VAL A 291 1.78 8.24 0.40
N HIS A 292 2.86 7.80 -0.22
CA HIS A 292 3.01 7.71 -1.67
C HIS A 292 3.10 6.25 -2.11
N VAL A 293 2.20 5.85 -3.00
CA VAL A 293 2.16 4.51 -3.59
C VAL A 293 2.14 4.64 -5.09
N GLU A 294 3.29 4.36 -5.71
CA GLU A 294 3.47 4.38 -7.15
C GLU A 294 3.49 2.97 -7.72
N ASN A 295 2.73 2.77 -8.79
CA ASN A 295 2.73 1.54 -9.57
C ASN A 295 3.52 1.77 -10.86
N VAL A 296 4.61 1.04 -11.00
CA VAL A 296 5.54 1.24 -12.12
C VAL A 296 5.08 0.52 -13.40
N PHE A 297 4.18 -0.48 -13.31
CA PHE A 297 3.82 -1.33 -14.47
C PHE A 297 2.34 -1.72 -14.55
N GLY A 298 1.45 -0.98 -13.90
CA GLY A 298 0.04 -1.30 -13.94
C GLY A 298 -0.30 -2.67 -13.33
N LYS A 299 0.42 -3.10 -12.27
CA LYS A 299 0.17 -4.37 -11.56
C LYS A 299 0.10 -4.30 -10.03
N LEU A 300 -0.08 -3.12 -9.43
CA LEU A 300 -0.27 -2.99 -7.99
C LEU A 300 -1.63 -3.58 -7.56
N ARG A 301 -1.61 -4.73 -6.86
CA ARG A 301 -2.79 -5.46 -6.37
C ARG A 301 -2.63 -5.78 -4.88
N GLY A 302 -3.71 -5.74 -4.12
CA GLY A 302 -3.71 -6.16 -2.72
C GLY A 302 -2.88 -5.27 -1.80
N PHE A 303 -2.69 -3.99 -2.15
CA PHE A 303 -2.18 -3.00 -1.21
C PHE A 303 -3.32 -2.55 -0.30
N SER A 304 -3.14 -2.66 1.01
CA SER A 304 -4.10 -2.17 2.01
C SER A 304 -3.44 -1.15 2.93
N LEU A 305 -4.12 -0.02 3.14
CA LEU A 305 -3.76 1.00 4.10
C LEU A 305 -4.92 1.15 5.08
N THR A 306 -4.71 0.82 6.35
CA THR A 306 -5.74 0.87 7.40
C THR A 306 -5.25 1.66 8.60
N GLY A 307 -6.03 2.64 9.06
CA GLY A 307 -5.67 3.41 10.26
C GLY A 307 -4.45 4.32 10.03
N LEU A 308 -4.53 5.16 9.00
CA LEU A 308 -3.58 6.25 8.83
C LEU A 308 -4.01 7.39 9.76
N PHE A 309 -3.13 7.85 10.66
CA PHE A 309 -3.40 8.96 11.56
C PHE A 309 -2.34 10.04 11.37
N GLY A 310 -2.74 11.30 11.26
CA GLY A 310 -1.75 12.38 11.24
C GLY A 310 -2.35 13.73 11.58
N ASN A 311 -1.50 14.59 12.11
CA ASN A 311 -1.73 16.01 12.22
C ASN A 311 -0.74 16.64 11.24
N GLY A 312 -1.19 16.90 10.02
CA GLY A 312 -0.30 17.31 8.95
C GLY A 312 -0.98 18.42 8.18
N THR A 313 -0.60 19.66 8.43
CA THR A 313 -1.03 20.78 7.57
C THR A 313 -0.13 20.96 6.36
N GLN A 314 0.85 20.06 6.17
CA GLN A 314 2.06 20.31 5.39
C GLN A 314 2.35 19.30 4.27
N PHE A 315 1.56 18.22 4.13
CA PHE A 315 1.70 17.33 2.96
C PHE A 315 0.89 17.86 1.77
N LYS A 316 1.29 17.49 0.55
CA LYS A 316 0.53 17.77 -0.68
C LYS A 316 -0.73 16.91 -0.75
N TYR A 317 -0.56 15.61 -0.52
CA TYR A 317 -1.65 14.65 -0.36
C TYR A 317 -1.44 13.85 0.90
N ALA A 318 -2.53 13.48 1.58
CA ALA A 318 -2.42 12.53 2.67
C ALA A 318 -2.07 11.13 2.15
N VAL A 319 -2.75 10.73 1.08
CA VAL A 319 -2.45 9.52 0.31
C VAL A 319 -2.45 9.86 -1.18
N ASN A 320 -1.33 9.57 -1.84
CA ASN A 320 -1.20 9.54 -3.29
C ASN A 320 -1.02 8.09 -3.72
N MET A 321 -2.03 7.50 -4.35
CA MET A 321 -2.03 6.09 -4.69
C MET A 321 -2.47 5.89 -6.14
N ASN A 322 -1.62 5.26 -6.92
CA ASN A 322 -1.93 4.80 -8.27
C ASN A 322 -1.95 3.27 -8.28
N CYS A 323 -3.12 2.65 -8.41
CA CYS A 323 -3.27 1.21 -8.49
C CYS A 323 -3.95 0.76 -9.79
N THR A 324 -3.89 -0.53 -10.07
CA THR A 324 -4.50 -1.16 -11.28
C THR A 324 -5.22 -2.45 -10.90
N GLY A 325 -5.65 -2.53 -9.65
CA GLY A 325 -6.42 -3.62 -9.08
C GLY A 325 -6.80 -3.24 -7.66
N GLN A 326 -7.46 -4.17 -6.96
CA GLN A 326 -8.08 -3.91 -5.66
C GLN A 326 -7.07 -3.42 -4.63
N CYS A 327 -7.07 -2.11 -4.41
CA CYS A 327 -6.38 -1.46 -3.31
C CYS A 327 -7.40 -0.89 -2.35
N VAL A 328 -7.08 -0.95 -1.07
CA VAL A 328 -8.00 -0.54 -0.02
C VAL A 328 -7.35 0.54 0.81
N VAL A 329 -8.06 1.65 0.97
CA VAL A 329 -7.73 2.69 1.95
C VAL A 329 -8.90 2.75 2.93
N ASP A 330 -8.67 2.30 4.16
CA ASP A 330 -9.67 2.20 5.21
C ASP A 330 -9.28 3.04 6.44
N ASN A 331 -10.24 3.77 6.99
CA ASN A 331 -10.04 4.59 8.20
C ASN A 331 -8.78 5.49 8.13
N ALA A 332 -8.57 6.15 6.99
CA ALA A 332 -7.51 7.14 6.86
C ALA A 332 -7.98 8.50 7.40
N GLN A 333 -7.29 8.99 8.43
CA GLN A 333 -7.61 10.20 9.17
C GLN A 333 -6.40 11.14 9.24
N MET A 334 -6.34 12.13 8.34
CA MET A 334 -5.28 13.14 8.35
C MET A 334 -5.90 14.51 8.65
N ASN A 335 -5.76 14.94 9.90
CA ASN A 335 -6.24 16.24 10.37
C ASN A 335 -5.42 17.37 9.73
N GLY A 336 -6.11 18.41 9.25
CA GLY A 336 -5.50 19.68 8.83
C GLY A 336 -5.10 19.81 7.36
N GLN A 337 -5.45 18.87 6.48
CA GLN A 337 -5.04 18.87 5.06
C GLN A 337 -6.00 19.62 4.12
N THR A 338 -5.45 20.29 3.10
CA THR A 338 -6.21 20.95 2.01
C THR A 338 -6.63 19.97 0.90
N ALA A 339 -5.90 18.87 0.69
CA ALA A 339 -6.24 17.79 -0.26
C ALA A 339 -5.96 16.40 0.35
N ALA A 340 -7.02 15.68 0.73
CA ALA A 340 -6.86 14.43 1.47
C ALA A 340 -6.36 13.25 0.60
N TYR A 341 -6.81 13.13 -0.66
CA TYR A 341 -6.54 11.94 -1.47
C TYR A 341 -6.31 12.26 -2.94
N LEU A 342 -5.28 11.69 -3.54
CA LEU A 342 -5.11 11.54 -4.98
C LEU A 342 -5.08 10.04 -5.29
N LEU A 343 -6.19 9.52 -5.82
CA LEU A 343 -6.36 8.09 -6.06
C LEU A 343 -6.62 7.86 -7.55
N ALA A 344 -5.86 6.94 -8.15
CA ALA A 344 -6.08 6.48 -9.51
C ALA A 344 -6.22 4.95 -9.53
N GLY A 345 -7.16 4.45 -10.34
CA GLY A 345 -7.45 3.03 -10.51
C GLY A 345 -8.53 2.48 -9.56
N ASP A 346 -8.52 1.16 -9.36
CA ASP A 346 -9.49 0.41 -8.54
C ASP A 346 -9.20 0.55 -7.03
N VAL A 347 -9.39 1.75 -6.50
CA VAL A 347 -9.25 2.04 -5.06
C VAL A 347 -10.61 2.00 -4.37
N ARG A 348 -10.76 1.12 -3.38
CA ARG A 348 -11.88 1.14 -2.44
C ARG A 348 -11.53 2.03 -1.25
N LEU A 349 -12.29 3.10 -1.07
CA LEU A 349 -12.28 3.91 0.14
C LEU A 349 -13.37 3.41 1.10
N SER A 350 -13.02 3.14 2.36
CA SER A 350 -14.00 2.84 3.41
C SER A 350 -13.70 3.63 4.68
N ASN A 351 -14.75 4.00 5.43
CA ASN A 351 -14.67 4.66 6.74
C ASN A 351 -13.73 5.89 6.84
N SER A 352 -13.44 6.58 5.72
CA SER A 352 -12.70 7.85 5.74
C SER A 352 -13.64 8.99 6.17
N PRO A 353 -13.40 9.68 7.30
CA PRO A 353 -14.24 10.79 7.75
C PRO A 353 -14.06 12.05 6.89
N TYR A 354 -13.04 12.10 6.02
CA TYR A 354 -12.79 13.26 5.16
C TYR A 354 -13.53 13.13 3.83
N PRO A 355 -14.31 14.15 3.42
CA PRO A 355 -14.81 14.24 2.05
C PRO A 355 -13.62 14.32 1.09
N ALA A 356 -13.71 13.66 -0.06
CA ALA A 356 -12.72 13.82 -1.13
C ALA A 356 -12.54 15.33 -1.41
N ALA A 357 -11.30 15.77 -1.63
CA ALA A 357 -10.98 17.19 -1.79
C ALA A 357 -11.89 17.87 -2.83
N ALA A 358 -12.31 19.11 -2.59
CA ALA A 358 -13.08 19.87 -3.57
C ALA A 358 -12.27 20.00 -4.88
N GLY A 359 -12.73 19.34 -5.95
CA GLY A 359 -12.01 19.23 -7.23
C GLY A 359 -11.47 17.83 -7.53
N ALA A 360 -11.52 16.89 -6.58
CA ALA A 360 -11.32 15.48 -6.88
C ALA A 360 -12.57 14.94 -7.56
N THR A 361 -12.50 14.76 -8.87
CA THR A 361 -13.50 13.99 -9.61
C THR A 361 -13.39 12.54 -9.14
N ALA A 362 -14.18 12.15 -8.14
CA ALA A 362 -14.34 10.75 -7.78
C ALA A 362 -15.11 10.04 -8.92
N SER A 363 -14.39 9.58 -9.94
CA SER A 363 -14.95 8.70 -10.96
C SER A 363 -14.87 7.26 -10.45
N ALA A 364 -15.88 6.84 -9.70
CA ALA A 364 -16.06 5.43 -9.40
C ALA A 364 -16.73 4.77 -10.62
N THR A 365 -15.95 4.04 -11.42
CA THR A 365 -16.49 3.19 -12.48
C THR A 365 -16.78 1.82 -11.86
N PHE A 366 -18.02 1.57 -11.48
CA PHE A 366 -18.44 0.25 -11.01
C PHE A 366 -18.64 -0.65 -12.23
N ALA A 367 -17.82 -1.71 -12.36
CA ALA A 367 -17.90 -2.66 -13.48
C ALA A 367 -19.11 -3.61 -13.39
N GLU A 368 -19.86 -3.58 -12.29
CA GLU A 368 -21.01 -4.45 -12.04
C GLU A 368 -22.09 -3.67 -11.27
N GLN A 369 -23.35 -4.00 -11.56
CA GLN A 369 -24.57 -3.31 -11.11
C GLN A 369 -24.79 -3.51 -9.60
N LEU A 370 -23.97 -2.86 -8.77
CA LEU A 370 -24.17 -2.86 -7.33
C LEU A 370 -25.22 -1.81 -6.95
N PRO A 371 -26.26 -2.16 -6.18
CA PRO A 371 -27.21 -1.19 -5.68
C PRO A 371 -26.48 -0.13 -4.85
N ILE A 372 -26.58 1.14 -5.25
CA ILE A 372 -26.02 2.26 -4.49
C ILE A 372 -27.09 2.74 -3.51
N THR A 373 -26.95 2.38 -2.24
CA THR A 373 -27.82 2.89 -1.16
C THR A 373 -27.18 4.13 -0.52
N PHE A 374 -27.81 5.28 -0.70
CA PHE A 374 -27.43 6.50 0.02
C PHE A 374 -28.19 6.54 1.35
N THR A 375 -27.49 6.44 2.49
CA THR A 375 -28.11 6.57 3.83
C THR A 375 -28.25 8.03 4.28
N LYS A 376 -27.77 8.97 3.46
CA LYS A 376 -27.77 10.42 3.71
C LYS A 376 -28.13 11.19 2.43
N LEU A 377 -28.29 12.51 2.56
CA LEU A 377 -28.56 13.43 1.44
C LEU A 377 -27.57 13.24 0.30
N LEU A 378 -28.09 12.92 -0.88
CA LEU A 378 -27.37 12.96 -2.14
C LEU A 378 -27.58 14.33 -2.79
N GLN A 379 -26.51 15.07 -3.05
CA GLN A 379 -26.53 16.29 -3.86
C GLN A 379 -25.83 16.00 -5.18
N VAL A 380 -26.57 16.12 -6.29
CA VAL A 380 -26.06 15.92 -7.65
C VAL A 380 -26.39 17.15 -8.49
N GLN A 381 -25.48 17.57 -9.37
CA GLN A 381 -25.76 18.66 -10.30
C GLN A 381 -26.73 18.22 -11.41
N ARG A 382 -26.48 17.06 -12.01
CA ARG A 382 -27.32 16.47 -13.07
C ARG A 382 -27.28 14.95 -12.98
N LEU A 383 -28.44 14.31 -13.15
CA LEU A 383 -28.56 12.87 -13.33
C LEU A 383 -28.64 12.56 -14.84
N ARG A 384 -27.98 11.48 -15.27
CA ARG A 384 -28.06 10.98 -16.65
C ARG A 384 -28.38 9.49 -16.62
N ALA A 385 -29.50 9.10 -17.23
CA ALA A 385 -29.83 7.71 -17.49
C ALA A 385 -29.03 7.23 -18.72
N SER A 386 -28.00 6.40 -18.53
CA SER A 386 -27.17 5.89 -19.63
C SER A 386 -26.92 4.39 -19.62
N GLN A 387 -27.47 3.68 -18.64
CA GLN A 387 -27.26 2.24 -18.45
C GLN A 387 -28.44 1.39 -18.93
N GLY A 388 -29.63 2.00 -19.14
CA GLY A 388 -30.80 1.26 -19.63
C GLY A 388 -30.70 0.93 -21.12
N THR A 389 -31.43 -0.10 -21.54
CA THR A 389 -31.54 -0.47 -22.96
C THR A 389 -32.36 0.58 -23.70
N ALA A 390 -32.01 0.86 -24.96
CA ALA A 390 -32.72 1.84 -25.77
C ALA A 390 -34.14 1.33 -26.07
N LEU A 391 -35.14 2.18 -25.79
CA LEU A 391 -36.54 1.86 -26.10
C LEU A 391 -36.78 1.79 -27.61
N LEU A 392 -37.70 0.91 -28.00
CA LEU A 392 -38.15 0.67 -29.37
C LEU A 392 -39.62 1.07 -29.52
N ALA A 393 -40.07 1.29 -30.77
CA ALA A 393 -41.48 1.58 -31.03
C ALA A 393 -42.43 0.45 -30.58
N ALA A 394 -41.95 -0.80 -30.56
CA ALA A 394 -42.71 -1.96 -30.12
C ALA A 394 -42.97 -1.97 -28.59
N ASP A 395 -42.21 -1.22 -27.80
CA ASP A 395 -42.43 -1.09 -26.36
C ASP A 395 -43.66 -0.22 -26.05
N PHE A 396 -44.21 0.49 -27.05
CA PHE A 396 -45.35 1.38 -26.93
C PHE A 396 -46.58 0.83 -27.67
N THR A 397 -47.65 0.58 -26.92
CA THR A 397 -48.95 0.18 -27.48
C THR A 397 -49.94 1.34 -27.45
N LEU A 398 -50.51 1.68 -28.61
CA LEU A 398 -51.57 2.69 -28.71
C LEU A 398 -52.93 2.03 -28.59
N SER A 399 -53.81 2.58 -27.76
CA SER A 399 -55.23 2.19 -27.77
C SER A 399 -55.92 2.57 -29.08
N ALA A 400 -57.05 1.93 -29.38
CA ALA A 400 -57.82 2.20 -30.60
C ALA A 400 -58.26 3.67 -30.76
N GLY A 401 -58.36 4.42 -29.66
CA GLY A 401 -58.75 5.83 -29.68
C GLY A 401 -57.73 6.80 -30.29
N TRP A 402 -56.53 6.35 -30.66
CA TRP A 402 -55.57 7.12 -31.47
C TRP A 402 -55.85 7.05 -32.98
N GLY A 403 -56.70 6.10 -33.39
CA GLY A 403 -57.07 5.84 -34.78
C GLY A 403 -56.49 4.54 -35.34
N THR A 404 -57.18 3.98 -36.33
CA THR A 404 -56.94 2.63 -36.87
C THR A 404 -55.57 2.40 -37.49
N THR A 405 -54.87 3.46 -37.90
CA THR A 405 -53.54 3.39 -38.52
C THR A 405 -52.51 4.22 -37.75
N SER A 406 -52.81 4.58 -36.51
CA SER A 406 -51.89 5.36 -35.67
C SER A 406 -50.61 4.58 -35.37
N THR A 407 -49.49 5.30 -35.24
CA THR A 407 -48.15 4.69 -35.06
C THR A 407 -47.25 5.51 -34.16
N VAL A 408 -46.25 4.85 -33.58
CA VAL A 408 -45.09 5.47 -32.90
C VAL A 408 -43.88 5.37 -33.84
N THR A 409 -43.23 6.49 -34.19
CA THR A 409 -42.19 6.48 -35.25
C THR A 409 -40.82 7.03 -34.85
N SER A 410 -40.72 7.78 -33.76
CA SER A 410 -39.42 8.31 -33.29
C SER A 410 -39.32 8.03 -31.80
N VAL A 411 -38.52 7.05 -31.40
CA VAL A 411 -38.29 6.69 -29.99
C VAL A 411 -36.84 7.00 -29.65
N THR A 412 -36.64 7.74 -28.56
CA THR A 412 -35.31 8.07 -28.03
C THR A 412 -35.32 7.92 -26.52
N GLY A 413 -34.24 7.38 -25.96
CA GLY A 413 -34.08 7.21 -24.52
C GLY A 413 -34.20 5.75 -24.05
N THR A 414 -34.43 5.59 -22.76
CA THR A 414 -34.48 4.31 -22.01
C THR A 414 -35.69 4.34 -21.08
N ASP A 415 -35.95 3.26 -20.33
CA ASP A 415 -37.05 3.20 -19.35
C ASP A 415 -37.09 4.39 -18.37
N GLN A 416 -35.93 4.97 -18.01
CA GLN A 416 -35.83 6.07 -17.04
C GLN A 416 -36.14 7.45 -17.62
N ALA A 417 -35.88 7.68 -18.91
CA ALA A 417 -36.10 8.97 -19.55
C ALA A 417 -36.18 8.80 -21.05
N TRP A 418 -37.27 9.26 -21.66
CA TRP A 418 -37.53 9.04 -23.07
C TRP A 418 -38.36 10.14 -23.74
N GLN A 419 -38.37 10.09 -25.07
CA GLN A 419 -39.25 10.88 -25.92
C GLN A 419 -39.74 10.03 -27.09
N ILE A 420 -41.05 10.11 -27.36
CA ILE A 420 -41.69 9.48 -28.51
C ILE A 420 -42.44 10.48 -29.38
N THR A 421 -42.66 10.12 -30.66
CA THR A 421 -43.62 10.79 -31.54
C THR A 421 -44.75 9.83 -31.89
N VAL A 422 -45.99 10.22 -31.57
CA VAL A 422 -47.22 9.53 -31.94
C VAL A 422 -47.86 10.21 -33.15
N ASN A 423 -48.15 9.44 -34.20
CA ASN A 423 -48.90 9.89 -35.36
C ASN A 423 -50.34 9.40 -35.25
N SER A 424 -51.28 10.31 -34.98
CA SER A 424 -52.71 10.00 -35.04
C SER A 424 -53.13 9.96 -36.50
N SER A 425 -53.64 8.82 -36.97
CA SER A 425 -54.05 8.67 -38.37
C SER A 425 -55.17 7.64 -38.54
N GLY A 426 -55.76 7.60 -39.74
CA GLY A 426 -56.94 6.77 -40.02
C GLY A 426 -58.21 7.35 -39.41
N THR A 427 -59.14 6.47 -39.04
CA THR A 427 -60.43 6.85 -38.41
C THR A 427 -60.50 6.30 -36.98
N GLY A 428 -61.51 6.71 -36.21
CA GLY A 428 -61.77 6.14 -34.89
C GLY A 428 -61.10 6.86 -33.72
N GLN A 429 -60.65 8.11 -33.91
CA GLN A 429 -60.17 8.92 -32.80
C GLN A 429 -61.28 9.09 -31.75
N ALA A 430 -60.97 8.76 -30.50
CA ALA A 430 -61.90 8.79 -29.38
C ALA A 430 -61.36 9.71 -28.28
N ALA A 431 -62.24 10.09 -27.35
CA ALA A 431 -61.81 10.84 -26.18
C ALA A 431 -60.95 9.98 -25.27
N ASN A 432 -59.91 10.58 -24.70
CA ASN A 432 -59.02 10.02 -23.69
C ASN A 432 -58.30 8.74 -24.11
N PRO A 433 -57.64 8.69 -25.28
CA PRO A 433 -56.92 7.50 -25.67
C PRO A 433 -55.65 7.32 -24.83
N THR A 434 -55.26 6.06 -24.63
CA THR A 434 -54.07 5.68 -23.86
C THR A 434 -52.89 5.26 -24.75
N ILE A 435 -51.69 5.43 -24.21
CA ILE A 435 -50.41 4.91 -24.69
C ILE A 435 -49.86 4.06 -23.54
N THR A 436 -49.56 2.78 -23.77
CA THR A 436 -48.95 1.92 -22.76
C THR A 436 -47.50 1.67 -23.12
N LEU A 437 -46.56 2.14 -22.29
CA LEU A 437 -45.17 1.71 -22.33
C LEU A 437 -45.02 0.41 -21.53
N SER A 438 -44.41 -0.62 -22.11
CA SER A 438 -43.88 -1.77 -21.36
C SER A 438 -42.39 -1.55 -21.10
N PHE A 439 -41.94 -1.63 -19.84
CA PHE A 439 -40.54 -1.38 -19.52
C PHE A 439 -39.64 -2.46 -20.14
N HIS A 440 -38.65 -2.03 -20.92
CA HIS A 440 -37.81 -2.90 -21.74
C HIS A 440 -36.81 -3.70 -20.90
N ASP A 441 -36.30 -3.10 -19.83
CA ASP A 441 -35.35 -3.71 -18.91
C ASP A 441 -36.03 -4.56 -17.82
N GLY A 442 -37.36 -4.75 -17.93
CA GLY A 442 -38.15 -5.63 -17.08
C GLY A 442 -38.84 -4.91 -15.91
N THR A 443 -39.20 -5.71 -14.89
CA THR A 443 -40.03 -5.27 -13.76
C THR A 443 -39.25 -4.42 -12.75
N TRP A 444 -39.78 -3.24 -12.41
CA TRP A 444 -39.33 -2.46 -11.26
C TRP A 444 -39.74 -3.15 -9.95
N THR A 445 -38.95 -3.03 -8.88
CA THR A 445 -39.31 -3.61 -7.58
C THR A 445 -40.62 -3.03 -7.02
N ASN A 446 -40.89 -1.76 -7.29
CA ASN A 446 -42.15 -1.07 -7.00
C ASN A 446 -42.53 -0.24 -8.23
N ALA A 447 -43.82 0.01 -8.45
CA ALA A 447 -44.28 0.92 -9.49
C ALA A 447 -43.54 2.27 -9.39
N PRO A 448 -42.86 2.73 -10.47
CA PRO A 448 -42.09 3.96 -10.44
C PRO A 448 -43.03 5.18 -10.37
N ILE A 449 -42.47 6.33 -10.02
CA ILE A 449 -43.11 7.63 -10.21
C ILE A 449 -42.77 8.09 -11.62
N THR A 450 -43.78 8.34 -12.44
CA THR A 450 -43.63 8.85 -13.80
C THR A 450 -44.12 10.29 -13.89
N VAL A 451 -43.52 11.06 -14.81
CA VAL A 451 -44.02 12.38 -15.21
C VAL A 451 -43.89 12.54 -16.72
N SER A 452 -45.00 12.40 -17.44
CA SER A 452 -45.08 12.68 -18.89
C SER A 452 -45.63 14.06 -19.20
N LYS A 453 -45.14 14.64 -20.29
CA LYS A 453 -45.70 15.85 -20.90
C LYS A 453 -45.60 15.81 -22.42
N MET A 454 -46.55 16.46 -23.09
CA MET A 454 -46.42 16.78 -24.50
C MET A 454 -45.45 17.95 -24.67
N VAL A 455 -44.45 17.80 -25.54
CA VAL A 455 -43.36 18.78 -25.76
C VAL A 455 -43.33 19.35 -27.18
N GLY A 456 -44.18 18.84 -28.08
CA GLY A 456 -44.26 19.31 -29.46
C GLY A 456 -45.24 18.50 -30.30
N GLY A 457 -45.13 18.64 -31.62
CA GLY A 457 -46.05 18.03 -32.59
C GLY A 457 -46.92 19.08 -33.28
N SER A 458 -47.81 18.60 -34.16
CA SER A 458 -48.73 19.45 -34.94
C SER A 458 -50.17 19.46 -34.39
N GLY A 459 -50.47 18.61 -33.41
CA GLY A 459 -51.73 18.59 -32.67
C GLY A 459 -51.80 19.68 -31.58
N ILE A 460 -52.99 19.85 -31.00
CA ILE A 460 -53.19 20.74 -29.85
C ILE A 460 -52.52 20.13 -28.62
N VAL A 461 -51.76 20.94 -27.88
CA VAL A 461 -51.15 20.54 -26.60
C VAL A 461 -52.25 20.29 -25.57
N THR A 462 -52.21 19.12 -24.94
CA THR A 462 -53.13 18.76 -23.85
C THR A 462 -52.39 18.17 -22.65
N ALA A 463 -53.08 18.07 -21.52
CA ALA A 463 -52.59 17.41 -20.32
C ALA A 463 -52.51 15.88 -20.51
N LEU A 464 -51.55 15.27 -19.82
CA LEU A 464 -51.41 13.82 -19.75
C LEU A 464 -51.65 13.38 -18.30
N THR A 465 -52.27 12.23 -18.12
CA THR A 465 -52.33 11.55 -16.81
C THR A 465 -51.68 10.18 -16.93
N GLU A 466 -51.16 9.64 -15.83
CA GLU A 466 -50.35 8.42 -15.85
C GLU A 466 -50.76 7.46 -14.75
N ALA A 467 -50.69 6.17 -15.05
CA ALA A 467 -50.93 5.08 -14.11
C ALA A 467 -49.80 4.04 -14.22
N PRO A 468 -48.61 4.32 -13.67
CA PRO A 468 -47.50 3.38 -13.70
C PRO A 468 -47.76 2.16 -12.81
N THR A 469 -47.38 1.00 -13.31
CA THR A 469 -47.25 -0.27 -12.59
C THR A 469 -45.78 -0.65 -12.50
N ASP A 470 -45.46 -1.80 -11.91
CA ASP A 470 -44.09 -2.32 -11.87
C ASP A 470 -43.55 -2.71 -13.26
N THR A 471 -44.42 -2.94 -14.24
CA THR A 471 -44.07 -3.45 -15.58
C THR A 471 -44.45 -2.52 -16.71
N THR A 472 -45.32 -1.54 -16.45
CA THR A 472 -45.85 -0.64 -17.49
C THR A 472 -46.03 0.81 -17.01
N ASN A 473 -46.13 1.74 -17.95
CA ASN A 473 -46.68 3.07 -17.72
C ASN A 473 -47.82 3.34 -18.71
N GLU A 474 -49.06 3.40 -18.22
CA GLU A 474 -50.22 3.82 -19.03
C GLU A 474 -50.38 5.34 -18.97
N ILE A 475 -50.26 5.99 -20.12
CA ILE A 475 -50.35 7.43 -20.31
C ILE A 475 -51.65 7.74 -21.04
N THR A 476 -52.54 8.48 -20.40
CA THR A 476 -53.82 8.92 -20.97
C THR A 476 -53.70 10.33 -21.53
N PHE A 477 -54.04 10.52 -22.80
CA PHE A 477 -54.11 11.82 -23.46
C PHE A 477 -55.45 12.49 -23.14
N GLN A 478 -55.50 13.60 -22.39
CA GLN A 478 -56.77 14.20 -21.96
C GLN A 478 -57.46 15.00 -23.07
N GLY A 479 -58.14 14.31 -23.98
CA GLY A 479 -58.84 14.90 -25.12
C GLY A 479 -59.02 13.91 -26.27
N THR A 480 -59.41 14.42 -27.44
CA THR A 480 -59.54 13.62 -28.68
C THR A 480 -58.42 14.01 -29.64
N PRO A 481 -57.53 13.09 -30.05
CA PRO A 481 -56.51 13.41 -31.03
C PRO A 481 -57.14 13.67 -32.40
N VAL A 482 -56.45 14.43 -33.25
CA VAL A 482 -56.92 14.78 -34.60
C VAL A 482 -56.19 13.92 -35.61
N ALA A 483 -56.94 13.31 -36.53
CA ALA A 483 -56.34 12.52 -37.61
C ALA A 483 -55.38 13.38 -38.46
N GLY A 484 -54.23 12.81 -38.83
CA GLY A 484 -53.17 13.49 -39.58
C GLY A 484 -52.29 14.41 -38.74
N LYS A 485 -52.46 14.43 -37.40
CA LYS A 485 -51.62 15.20 -36.49
C LYS A 485 -50.62 14.34 -35.74
N THR A 486 -49.56 14.98 -35.30
CA THR A 486 -48.44 14.39 -34.56
C THR A 486 -48.38 14.94 -33.15
N TYR A 487 -47.93 14.12 -32.22
CA TYR A 487 -47.83 14.43 -30.80
C TYR A 487 -46.47 13.95 -30.28
N ILE A 488 -45.62 14.87 -29.83
CA ILE A 488 -44.30 14.52 -29.27
C ILE A 488 -44.44 14.53 -27.75
N ILE A 489 -44.20 13.38 -27.13
CA ILE A 489 -44.36 13.16 -25.68
C ILE A 489 -43.00 12.83 -25.10
N SER A 490 -42.66 13.44 -23.97
CA SER A 490 -41.45 13.12 -23.21
C SER A 490 -41.82 12.75 -21.79
N SER A 491 -41.11 11.78 -21.24
CA SER A 491 -41.34 11.26 -19.89
C SER A 491 -40.04 11.01 -19.14
N ILE A 492 -40.17 10.99 -17.82
CA ILE A 492 -39.15 10.56 -16.86
C ILE A 492 -39.82 9.57 -15.91
N ALA A 493 -39.15 8.45 -15.64
CA ALA A 493 -39.58 7.45 -14.66
C ALA A 493 -38.50 7.28 -13.59
N MET A 494 -38.90 7.29 -12.32
CA MET A 494 -38.01 7.17 -11.18
C MET A 494 -38.52 6.10 -10.21
N GLY A 495 -37.67 5.16 -9.84
CA GLY A 495 -37.99 4.14 -8.84
C GLY A 495 -38.39 4.77 -7.50
N ARG A 496 -39.28 4.08 -6.78
CA ARG A 496 -39.72 4.48 -5.43
C ARG A 496 -38.84 3.92 -4.34
#